data_AF-A0A838QP07-F1
#
_entry.id   AF-A0A838QP07-F1
#
_cell.length_a   1.000
_cell.length_b   1.000
_cell.length_c   1.000
_cell.angle_alpha   90.00
_cell.angle_beta   90.00
_cell.angle_gamma   90.00
#
_symmetry.space_group_name_H-M   'P 1'
#
loop_
_entity.id
_entity.type
_entity.pdbx_description
1 polymer ?
#
loop_
_entity_poly.entity_id
_entity_poly.type
_entity_poly.pdbx_seq_one_letter_code
_entity_poly.pdbx_strand_id
1 'polypeptide(L)'
;MMSGQVASLVSPGHDGKLYVSALFPLSLWMLTRGLRDGKMWSWGLLSLVIGLAVLSPHPQLLQYMLLAAGAFSIFTVVSATNRGSLMRNEAIKRLGMALGAVVLGMAMGAIQYLP
;
A
#
# COMPACT_ATOMS: atom_id res chain seq x y z
N MET A 1 17.68 0.99 -3.90
CA MET A 1 17.41 2.15 -3.01
C MET A 1 18.58 3.13 -2.93
N MET A 2 19.74 2.88 -3.56
CA MET A 2 20.89 3.80 -3.58
C MET A 2 21.13 4.37 -4.99
N SER A 3 20.09 4.95 -5.62
CA SER A 3 20.28 5.67 -6.89
C SER A 3 20.51 7.15 -6.59
N GLY A 4 21.24 7.87 -7.45
CA GLY A 4 21.61 9.28 -7.23
C GLY A 4 20.42 10.23 -6.97
N GLN A 5 19.23 9.87 -7.43
CA GLN A 5 17.97 10.58 -7.12
C GLN A 5 17.57 10.45 -5.65
N VAL A 6 17.78 9.30 -5.01
CA VAL A 6 17.45 9.06 -3.59
C VAL A 6 18.44 9.77 -2.67
N ALA A 7 19.72 9.82 -3.05
CA ALA A 7 20.75 10.51 -2.27
C ALA A 7 20.58 12.04 -2.22
N SER A 8 20.00 12.64 -3.26
CA SER A 8 19.76 14.09 -3.35
C SER A 8 18.56 14.56 -2.50
N LEU A 9 17.64 13.64 -2.15
CA LEU A 9 16.42 13.95 -1.39
C LEU A 9 16.63 14.00 0.13
N VAL A 10 17.86 13.78 0.61
CA VAL A 10 18.25 13.89 2.03
C VAL A 10 18.31 15.35 2.50
N SER A 11 18.20 16.31 1.56
CA SER A 11 18.09 17.73 1.84
C SER A 11 16.69 18.12 2.34
N PRO A 12 16.55 19.04 3.33
CA PRO A 12 15.27 19.33 3.98
C PRO A 12 14.16 19.71 2.98
N GLY A 13 12.97 19.13 3.16
CA GLY A 13 11.79 19.42 2.34
C GLY A 13 11.54 18.46 1.17
N HIS A 14 12.42 17.47 0.99
CA HIS A 14 12.27 16.39 0.00
C HIS A 14 11.98 15.01 0.62
N ASP A 15 11.91 14.94 1.95
CA ASP A 15 11.81 13.71 2.74
C ASP A 15 10.53 12.91 2.43
N GLY A 16 9.43 13.59 2.11
CA GLY A 16 8.17 12.93 1.75
C GLY A 16 8.29 12.01 0.54
N LYS A 17 9.19 12.32 -0.41
CA LYS A 17 9.41 11.47 -1.59
C LYS A 17 10.18 10.21 -1.22
N LEU A 18 11.11 10.33 -0.28
CA LEU A 18 11.86 9.20 0.27
C LEU A 18 10.94 8.24 1.03
N TYR A 19 10.10 8.75 1.94
CA TYR A 19 9.16 7.93 2.69
C TYR A 19 8.23 7.14 1.79
N VAL A 20 7.53 7.80 0.84
CA VAL A 20 6.60 7.08 -0.05
C VAL A 20 7.33 6.09 -0.96
N SER A 21 8.55 6.42 -1.44
CA SER A 21 9.33 5.51 -2.28
C SER A 21 9.81 4.25 -1.53
N ALA A 22 10.05 4.34 -0.22
CA ALA A 22 10.40 3.19 0.62
C ALA A 22 9.16 2.37 1.02
N LEU A 23 8.03 3.04 1.27
CA LEU A 23 6.76 2.40 1.62
C LEU A 23 6.10 1.70 0.43
N PHE A 24 6.33 2.17 -0.79
CA PHE A 24 5.79 1.55 -2.00
C PHE A 24 6.14 0.06 -2.17
N PRO A 25 7.43 -0.35 -2.24
CA PRO A 25 7.77 -1.77 -2.38
C PRO A 25 7.29 -2.61 -1.19
N LEU A 26 7.27 -2.02 0.01
CA LEU A 26 6.74 -2.67 1.20
C LEU A 26 5.23 -2.93 1.07
N SER A 27 4.45 -1.98 0.54
CA SER A 27 3.02 -2.15 0.31
C SER A 27 2.71 -3.24 -0.72
N LEU A 28 3.51 -3.32 -1.80
CA LEU A 28 3.38 -4.40 -2.78
C LEU A 28 3.71 -5.75 -2.16
N TRP A 29 4.74 -5.83 -1.31
CA TRP A 29 5.08 -7.05 -0.60
C TRP A 29 3.95 -7.49 0.36
N MET A 30 3.37 -6.57 1.13
CA MET A 30 2.20 -6.84 1.97
C MET A 30 1.01 -7.38 1.16
N LEU A 31 0.72 -6.74 0.01
CA LEU A 31 -0.34 -7.19 -0.89
C LEU A 31 -0.08 -8.59 -1.43
N THR A 32 1.17 -8.93 -1.80
CA THR A 32 1.46 -10.31 -2.23
C THR A 32 1.23 -11.33 -1.12
N ARG A 33 1.63 -11.02 0.13
CA ARG A 33 1.42 -11.92 1.28
C ARG A 33 -0.06 -12.07 1.65
N GLY A 34 -0.85 -11.00 1.55
CA GLY A 34 -2.29 -11.05 1.83
C GLY A 34 -3.10 -11.72 0.71
N LEU A 35 -2.84 -11.33 -0.53
CA LEU A 35 -3.61 -11.78 -1.69
C LEU A 35 -3.24 -13.19 -2.15
N ARG A 36 -1.95 -13.56 -2.15
CA ARG A 36 -1.51 -14.90 -2.57
C ARG A 36 -1.48 -15.88 -1.40
N ASP A 37 -0.73 -15.55 -0.35
CA ASP A 37 -0.51 -16.47 0.78
C ASP A 37 -1.68 -16.49 1.79
N GLY A 38 -2.62 -15.54 1.72
CA GLY A 38 -3.76 -15.47 2.64
C GLY A 38 -3.39 -15.10 4.09
N LYS A 39 -2.24 -14.46 4.30
CA LYS A 39 -1.72 -14.15 5.64
C LYS A 39 -2.46 -12.96 6.26
N MET A 40 -3.25 -13.19 7.31
CA MET A 40 -4.08 -12.13 7.92
C MET A 40 -3.28 -10.96 8.52
N TRP A 41 -2.07 -11.20 9.00
CA TRP A 41 -1.21 -10.14 9.56
C TRP A 41 -0.84 -9.07 8.52
N SER A 42 -0.84 -9.41 7.23
CA SER A 42 -0.44 -8.46 6.18
C SER A 42 -1.42 -7.30 6.05
N TRP A 43 -2.69 -7.50 6.44
CA TRP A 43 -3.71 -6.45 6.37
C TRP A 43 -3.48 -5.35 7.42
N GLY A 44 -3.12 -5.75 8.64
CA GLY A 44 -2.76 -4.80 9.70
C GLY A 44 -1.50 -4.01 9.35
N LEU A 45 -0.46 -4.68 8.83
CA LEU A 45 0.74 -3.98 8.38
C LEU A 45 0.52 -3.12 7.14
N LEU A 46 -0.34 -3.55 6.20
CA LEU A 46 -0.73 -2.70 5.07
C LEU A 46 -1.43 -1.42 5.55
N SER A 47 -2.36 -1.53 6.50
CA SER A 47 -3.02 -0.37 7.11
C SER A 47 -2.02 0.59 7.73
N LEU A 48 -1.02 0.08 8.45
CA LEU A 48 0.04 0.88 9.05
C LEU A 48 0.90 1.58 7.98
N VAL A 49 1.28 0.87 6.92
CA VAL A 49 2.02 1.42 5.79
C VAL A 49 1.26 2.54 5.10
N ILE A 50 -0.05 2.38 4.88
CA ILE A 50 -0.90 3.44 4.34
C ILE A 50 -0.99 4.62 5.31
N GLY A 51 -1.16 4.37 6.61
CA GLY A 51 -1.16 5.44 7.63
C GLY A 51 0.13 6.26 7.64
N LEU A 52 1.29 5.61 7.57
CA LEU A 52 2.59 6.29 7.44
C LEU A 52 2.72 7.10 6.13
N ALA A 53 2.19 6.56 5.03
CA ALA A 53 2.18 7.26 3.75
C ALA A 53 1.25 8.49 3.78
N VAL A 54 0.16 8.45 4.54
CA VAL A 54 -0.79 9.56 4.73
C VAL A 54 -0.23 10.66 5.62
N LEU A 55 0.59 10.29 6.62
CA LEU A 55 1.33 11.24 7.46
C LEU A 55 2.49 11.92 6.71
N SER A 56 2.87 11.43 5.53
CA SER A 56 3.90 12.04 4.70
C SER A 56 3.33 13.26 3.96
N PRO A 57 4.05 14.41 3.88
CA PRO A 57 3.52 15.67 3.35
C PRO A 57 3.47 15.71 1.80
N HIS A 58 3.06 14.63 1.15
CA HIS A 58 3.00 14.47 -0.32
C HIS A 58 1.76 13.70 -0.79
N PRO A 59 0.58 14.35 -0.84
CA PRO A 59 -0.67 13.69 -1.23
C PRO A 59 -0.67 13.13 -2.66
N GLN A 60 0.07 13.77 -3.58
CA GLN A 60 0.18 13.31 -4.97
C GLN A 60 0.91 11.96 -5.09
N LEU A 61 1.97 11.73 -4.30
CA LEU A 61 2.69 10.46 -4.31
C LEU A 61 1.89 9.35 -3.61
N LEU A 62 1.17 9.68 -2.53
CA LEU A 62 0.22 8.77 -1.91
C LEU A 62 -0.84 8.30 -2.93
N GLN A 63 -1.41 9.22 -3.71
CA GLN A 63 -2.39 8.89 -4.75
C GLN A 63 -1.80 7.91 -5.77
N TYR A 64 -0.59 8.15 -6.27
CA TYR A 64 0.05 7.24 -7.22
C TYR A 64 0.35 5.87 -6.60
N MET A 65 0.81 5.84 -5.36
CA MET A 65 1.02 4.61 -4.61
C MET A 65 -0.28 3.80 -4.47
N LEU A 66 -1.39 4.44 -4.10
CA LEU A 66 -2.70 3.79 -3.98
C LEU A 66 -3.23 3.28 -5.32
N LEU A 67 -3.10 4.07 -6.41
CA LEU A 67 -3.50 3.64 -7.74
C LEU A 67 -2.69 2.43 -8.23
N ALA A 68 -1.37 2.46 -8.05
CA ALA A 68 -0.50 1.35 -8.42
C ALA A 68 -0.76 0.09 -7.57
N ALA A 69 -0.93 0.26 -6.25
CA ALA A 69 -1.30 -0.82 -5.34
C ALA A 69 -2.67 -1.44 -5.69
N GLY A 70 -3.66 -0.60 -6.02
CA GLY A 70 -4.99 -1.02 -6.48
C GLY A 70 -4.91 -1.83 -7.77
N ALA A 71 -4.25 -1.30 -8.80
CA ALA A 71 -4.04 -2.00 -10.06
C ALA A 71 -3.30 -3.34 -9.87
N PHE A 72 -2.25 -3.36 -9.04
CA PHE A 72 -1.50 -4.56 -8.72
C PHE A 72 -2.34 -5.61 -7.98
N SER A 73 -3.23 -5.18 -7.08
CA SER A 73 -4.13 -6.09 -6.36
C SER A 73 -5.11 -6.78 -7.30
N ILE A 74 -5.73 -6.02 -8.21
CA ILE A 74 -6.65 -6.53 -9.23
C ILE A 74 -5.91 -7.50 -10.14
N PHE A 75 -4.75 -7.10 -10.68
CA PHE A 75 -3.93 -7.94 -11.54
C PHE A 75 -3.56 -9.27 -10.86
N THR A 76 -3.15 -9.23 -9.60
CA THR A 76 -2.75 -10.42 -8.84
C THR A 76 -3.92 -11.37 -8.63
N VAL A 77 -5.09 -10.83 -8.27
CA VAL A 77 -6.30 -11.62 -8.01
C VAL A 77 -6.87 -12.22 -9.29
N VAL A 78 -6.94 -11.44 -10.38
CA VAL A 78 -7.36 -11.93 -11.70
C VAL A 78 -6.41 -13.01 -12.19
N SER A 79 -5.09 -12.79 -12.09
CA SER A 79 -4.09 -13.77 -12.50
C SER A 79 -4.18 -15.08 -11.71
N ALA A 80 -4.43 -15.00 -10.40
CA ALA A 80 -4.58 -16.17 -9.54
C ALA A 80 -5.92 -16.90 -9.78
N THR A 81 -7.00 -16.17 -10.05
CA THR A 81 -8.29 -16.76 -10.42
C THR A 81 -8.21 -17.48 -11.76
N ASN A 82 -7.57 -16.88 -12.77
CA ASN A 82 -7.38 -17.48 -14.10
C ASN A 82 -6.53 -18.75 -14.07
N ARG A 83 -5.60 -18.86 -13.10
CA ARG A 83 -4.78 -20.05 -12.88
C ARG A 83 -5.51 -21.14 -12.06
N GLY A 84 -6.74 -20.89 -11.62
CA GLY A 84 -7.50 -21.79 -10.75
C GLY A 84 -6.95 -21.88 -9.31
N SER A 85 -5.97 -21.05 -8.94
CA SER A 85 -5.35 -21.11 -7.61
C SER A 85 -6.17 -20.41 -6.52
N LEU A 86 -7.18 -19.62 -6.90
CA LEU A 86 -8.09 -18.92 -6.00
C LEU A 86 -9.53 -19.01 -6.49
N MET A 87 -10.43 -19.37 -5.58
CA MET A 87 -11.87 -19.28 -5.82
C MET A 87 -12.32 -17.81 -5.89
N ARG A 88 -13.29 -17.51 -6.75
CA ARG A 88 -13.80 -16.15 -6.98
C ARG A 88 -14.30 -15.47 -5.70
N ASN A 89 -14.94 -16.22 -4.80
CA ASN A 89 -15.43 -15.69 -3.53
C ASN A 89 -14.29 -15.27 -2.59
N GLU A 90 -13.24 -16.09 -2.52
CA GLU A 90 -12.05 -15.79 -1.71
C GLU A 90 -11.27 -14.61 -2.29
N ALA A 91 -11.18 -14.52 -3.62
CA ALA A 91 -10.65 -13.36 -4.33
C ALA A 91 -11.37 -12.05 -3.96
N ILE A 92 -12.70 -12.03 -3.99
CA ILE A 92 -13.51 -10.86 -3.62
C ILE A 92 -13.31 -10.51 -2.14
N LYS A 93 -13.30 -11.51 -1.25
CA LYS A 93 -13.05 -11.29 0.18
C LYS A 93 -11.68 -10.64 0.43
N ARG A 94 -10.64 -11.12 -0.24
CA ARG A 94 -9.27 -10.57 -0.11
C ARG A 94 -9.13 -9.15 -0.69
N LEU A 95 -9.82 -8.84 -1.79
CA LEU A 95 -9.91 -7.46 -2.29
C LEU A 95 -10.66 -6.55 -1.30
N GLY A 96 -11.74 -7.04 -0.69
CA GLY A 96 -12.45 -6.34 0.37
C GLY A 96 -11.56 -6.04 1.58
N MET A 97 -10.75 -7.01 2.01
CA MET A 97 -9.78 -6.80 3.09
C MET A 97 -8.68 -5.79 2.72
N ALA A 98 -8.19 -5.82 1.48
CA ALA A 98 -7.22 -4.83 1.00
C ALA A 98 -7.80 -3.42 1.03
N LEU A 99 -9.05 -3.25 0.56
CA LEU A 99 -9.76 -1.98 0.59
C LEU A 99 -10.02 -1.51 2.04
N GLY A 100 -10.43 -2.43 2.92
CA GLY A 100 -10.58 -2.15 4.35
C GLY A 100 -9.28 -1.67 4.99
N ALA A 101 -8.15 -2.30 4.70
CA ALA A 101 -6.85 -1.88 5.20
C ALA A 101 -6.45 -0.47 4.70
N VAL A 102 -6.75 -0.14 3.44
CA VAL A 102 -6.53 1.21 2.90
C VAL A 102 -7.39 2.24 3.64
N VAL A 103 -8.69 1.97 3.81
CA VAL A 103 -9.61 2.89 4.52
C VAL A 103 -9.17 3.09 5.97
N LEU A 104 -8.78 2.02 6.66
CA LEU A 104 -8.26 2.11 8.03
C LEU A 104 -6.97 2.93 8.11
N GLY A 105 -6.03 2.72 7.19
CA GLY A 105 -4.80 3.52 7.12
C GLY A 105 -5.07 4.99 6.81
N MET A 106 -6.00 5.29 5.90
CA MET A 106 -6.45 6.65 5.61
C MET A 106 -7.09 7.32 6.83
N ALA A 107 -7.87 6.58 7.61
CA ALA A 107 -8.48 7.09 8.84
C ALA A 107 -7.44 7.49 9.90
N MET A 108 -6.26 6.86 9.95
CA MET A 108 -5.16 7.32 10.81
C MET A 108 -4.71 8.74 10.46
N GLY A 109 -4.85 9.14 9.20
CA GLY A 109 -4.60 10.52 8.76
C GLY A 109 -5.53 11.55 9.36
N ALA A 110 -6.71 11.15 9.86
CA ALA A 110 -7.63 12.06 10.55
C ALA A 110 -7.01 12.67 11.82
N ILE A 111 -6.00 12.01 12.40
CA ILE A 111 -5.22 12.52 13.54
C ILE A 111 -4.53 13.85 13.20
N GLN A 112 -4.18 14.09 11.93
CA GLN A 112 -3.57 15.35 11.49
C GLN A 112 -4.53 16.55 11.52
N TYR A 113 -5.84 16.30 11.69
CA TYR A 113 -6.87 17.33 11.76
C TYR A 113 -7.40 17.56 13.19
N LEU A 114 -6.85 16.83 14.18
CA LEU A 114 -7.12 17.10 15.60
C LEU A 114 -6.27 18.32 16.03
N PRO A 115 -6.90 19.37 16.60
CA PRO A 115 -6.24 20.60 17.02
C PRO A 115 -5.36 20.41 18.27
#